data_AF-A0A3D5VH06-F1
#
_entry.id   AF-A0A3D5VH06-F1
#
_cell.length_a   1.000
_cell.length_b   1.000
_cell.length_c   1.000
_cell.angle_alpha   90.00
_cell.angle_beta   90.00
_cell.angle_gamma   90.00
#
_symmetry.space_group_name_H-M   'P 1'
#
loop_
_entity.id
_entity.type
_entity.pdbx_description
1 polymer ?
#
loop_
_entity_poly.entity_id
_entity_poly.type
_entity_poly.pdbx_seq_one_letter_code
_entity_poly.pdbx_strand_id
1 'polypeptide(L)'
;MKRVVSVSLGSHRRNQDLELDLLGLRLIVQRVGTGGNLDRMARILKTLDGEVDVLGLGGVNLTLRAGQRRYLLRDGARLAAQVRQTPLVDGSGIKDTVERELVPYLQKKLGWPRRGQVVLMVSVLDRYGLADALEQAGCRLII
;
A
#
# COMPACT_ATOMS: atom_id res chain seq x y z
N MET A 1 21.87 8.41 7.24
CA MET A 1 20.80 7.52 7.72
C MET A 1 19.48 8.11 7.29
N LYS A 2 18.61 7.32 6.64
CA LYS A 2 17.32 7.80 6.15
C LYS A 2 16.21 7.41 7.12
N ARG A 3 15.21 8.27 7.29
CA ARG A 3 14.08 8.06 8.20
C ARG A 3 12.78 7.96 7.43
N VAL A 4 12.10 6.82 7.59
CA VAL A 4 10.83 6.51 6.93
C VAL A 4 9.78 6.28 8.00
N VAL A 5 8.65 6.99 7.92
CA VAL A 5 7.57 6.86 8.91
C VAL A 5 6.25 6.52 8.25
N SER A 6 5.69 5.36 8.60
CA SER A 6 4.33 4.99 8.27
C SER A 6 3.38 5.46 9.37
N VAL A 7 2.57 6.48 9.09
CA VAL A 7 1.47 6.89 9.97
C VAL A 7 0.26 6.05 9.60
N SER A 8 -0.32 5.34 10.57
CA SER A 8 -1.35 4.34 10.32
C SER A 8 -2.64 4.64 11.06
N LEU A 9 -3.79 4.42 10.42
CA LEU A 9 -5.10 4.44 11.06
C LEU A 9 -5.28 3.31 12.08
N GLY A 10 -4.46 2.25 11.99
CA GLY A 10 -4.52 1.12 12.92
C GLY A 10 -4.10 1.46 14.35
N SER A 11 -4.25 0.49 15.25
CA SER A 11 -3.89 0.61 16.67
C SER A 11 -2.42 1.03 16.89
N HIS A 12 -2.20 1.81 17.93
CA HIS A 12 -0.88 2.20 18.44
C HIS A 12 -0.14 1.04 19.12
N ARG A 13 -0.85 -0.04 19.49
CA ARG A 13 -0.24 -1.25 20.10
C ARG A 13 0.75 -1.97 19.16
N ARG A 14 0.69 -1.68 17.86
CA ARG A 14 1.62 -2.19 16.84
C ARG A 14 2.64 -1.14 16.41
N ASN A 15 2.90 -0.15 17.25
CA ASN A 15 3.98 0.79 16.96
C ASN A 15 5.30 0.04 17.09
N GLN A 16 6.16 0.25 16.11
CA GLN A 16 7.44 -0.43 16.03
C GLN A 16 8.41 0.49 15.32
N ASP A 17 9.65 0.42 15.78
CA ASP A 17 10.78 1.06 15.15
C ASP A 17 11.75 -0.06 14.77
N LEU A 18 12.25 -0.01 13.54
CA LEU A 18 13.16 -1.00 12.98
C LEU A 18 14.28 -0.26 12.27
N GLU A 19 15.52 -0.55 12.66
CA GLU A 19 16.68 -0.18 11.88
C GLU A 19 17.03 -1.32 10.92
N LEU A 20 17.28 -1.00 9.66
CA LEU A 20 17.75 -1.98 8.69
C LEU A 20 18.71 -1.38 7.67
N ASP A 21 19.62 -2.23 7.19
CA ASP A 21 20.48 -1.94 6.04
C ASP A 21 19.82 -2.51 4.77
N LEU A 22 19.48 -1.64 3.82
CA LEU A 22 18.86 -2.02 2.55
C LEU A 22 19.63 -1.40 1.39
N LEU A 23 20.14 -2.25 0.48
CA LEU A 23 20.90 -1.80 -0.70
C LEU A 23 22.08 -0.85 -0.34
N GLY A 24 22.73 -1.09 0.80
CA GLY A 24 23.83 -0.26 1.31
C GLY A 24 23.39 1.04 2.02
N LEU A 25 22.08 1.25 2.22
CA LEU A 25 21.54 2.40 2.94
C LEU A 25 21.00 1.98 4.32
N ARG A 26 21.46 2.68 5.37
CA ARG A 26 20.87 2.59 6.71
C ARG A 26 19.55 3.34 6.77
N LEU A 27 18.48 2.62 7.08
CA LEU A 27 17.12 3.12 7.24
C LEU A 27 16.66 2.94 8.69
N ILE A 28 15.96 3.94 9.23
CA ILE A 28 15.06 3.75 10.36
C ILE A 28 13.63 3.79 9.82
N VAL A 29 12.90 2.70 10.02
CA VAL A 29 11.50 2.57 9.65
C VAL A 29 10.65 2.56 10.91
N GLN A 30 9.73 3.52 11.01
CA GLN A 30 8.85 3.66 12.16
C GLN A 30 7.39 3.48 11.72
N ARG A 31 6.60 2.81 12.54
CA ARG A 31 5.14 2.75 12.38
C ARG A 31 4.46 3.44 13.56
N VAL A 32 3.63 4.43 13.25
CA VAL A 32 2.87 5.20 14.25
C VAL A 32 1.37 5.02 14.02
N GLY A 33 0.72 4.26 14.88
CA GLY A 33 -0.72 4.04 14.89
C GLY A 33 -1.49 5.17 15.56
N THR A 34 -2.65 5.49 14.99
CA THR A 34 -3.54 6.57 15.46
C THR A 34 -4.83 6.04 16.08
N GLY A 35 -5.09 4.73 16.03
CA GLY A 35 -6.22 4.09 16.71
C GLY A 35 -7.59 4.49 16.15
N GLY A 36 -7.70 4.63 14.83
CA GLY A 36 -8.93 5.00 14.13
C GLY A 36 -9.16 6.51 14.02
N ASN A 37 -8.28 7.34 14.57
CA ASN A 37 -8.47 8.78 14.62
C ASN A 37 -7.77 9.49 13.44
N LEU A 38 -8.56 9.88 12.43
CA LEU A 38 -8.09 10.60 11.24
C LEU A 38 -7.49 11.97 11.56
N ASP A 39 -8.05 12.72 12.52
CA ASP A 39 -7.52 14.04 12.87
C ASP A 39 -6.17 13.95 13.59
N ARG A 40 -5.97 12.90 14.39
CA ARG A 40 -4.66 12.58 14.97
C ARG A 40 -3.67 12.21 13.88
N MET A 41 -4.07 11.40 12.90
CA MET A 41 -3.24 11.03 11.76
C MET A 41 -2.82 12.27 10.96
N ALA A 42 -3.76 13.16 10.66
CA ALA A 42 -3.51 14.44 9.98
C ALA A 42 -2.49 15.31 10.75
N ARG A 43 -2.64 15.43 12.08
CA ARG A 43 -1.69 16.19 12.92
C ARG A 43 -0.28 15.60 12.85
N ILE A 44 -0.15 14.28 12.99
CA ILE A 44 1.15 13.60 12.95
C ILE A 44 1.81 13.78 11.57
N LEU A 45 1.05 13.59 10.49
CA LEU A 45 1.55 13.81 9.12
C LEU A 45 2.07 15.23 8.94
N LYS A 46 1.29 16.23 9.35
CA LYS A 46 1.69 17.64 9.27
C LYS A 46 2.94 17.96 10.09
N THR A 47 3.07 17.37 11.28
CA THR A 47 4.25 17.55 12.14
C THR A 47 5.50 16.91 11.56
N LEU A 48 5.38 15.81 10.81
CA LEU A 48 6.52 15.10 10.22
C LEU A 48 6.89 15.58 8.81
N ASP A 49 6.04 16.39 8.18
CA ASP A 49 6.29 16.97 6.86
C ASP A 49 7.51 17.90 6.91
N GLY A 50 8.56 17.56 6.15
CA GLY A 50 9.86 18.23 6.17
C GLY A 50 10.87 17.62 7.16
N GLU A 51 10.43 16.77 8.09
CA GLU A 51 11.27 16.21 9.17
C GLU A 51 11.73 14.76 8.91
N VAL A 52 11.19 14.11 7.88
CA VAL A 52 11.50 12.73 7.50
C VAL A 52 11.67 12.60 6.00
N ASP A 53 12.41 11.58 5.57
CA ASP A 53 12.71 11.38 4.15
C ASP A 53 11.49 10.86 3.37
N VAL A 54 10.64 10.04 3.98
CA VAL A 54 9.42 9.49 3.36
C VAL A 54 8.33 9.28 4.41
N LEU A 55 7.10 9.64 4.04
CA LEU A 55 5.88 9.33 4.78
C LEU A 55 5.06 8.25 4.08
N GLY A 56 4.50 7.35 4.89
CA GLY A 56 3.57 6.32 4.44
C GLY A 56 2.19 6.48 5.08
N LEU A 57 1.12 6.33 4.30
CA LEU A 57 -0.25 6.16 4.80
C LEU A 57 -0.54 4.68 5.03
N GLY A 58 -0.81 4.29 6.27
CA GLY A 58 -1.13 2.91 6.63
C GLY A 58 -2.61 2.72 6.97
N GLY A 59 -3.31 1.84 6.25
CA GLY A 59 -4.73 1.56 6.50
C GLY A 59 -5.70 2.60 5.92
N VAL A 60 -5.19 3.47 5.04
CA VAL A 60 -5.97 4.37 4.17
C VAL A 60 -5.27 4.40 2.82
N ASN A 61 -6.02 4.28 1.73
CA ASN A 61 -5.50 4.44 0.37
C ASN A 61 -5.77 5.86 -0.14
N LEU A 62 -4.91 6.36 -1.03
CA LEU A 62 -5.14 7.57 -1.81
C LEU A 62 -6.14 7.30 -2.92
N THR A 63 -5.95 6.20 -3.65
CA THR A 63 -6.77 5.85 -4.81
C THR A 63 -7.10 4.37 -4.85
N LEU A 64 -8.28 4.04 -5.40
CA LEU A 64 -8.60 2.70 -5.91
C LEU A 64 -8.51 2.69 -7.44
N ARG A 65 -8.39 1.50 -8.04
CA ARG A 65 -8.18 1.36 -9.49
C ARG A 65 -9.17 0.37 -10.11
N ALA A 66 -9.67 0.71 -11.30
CA ALA A 66 -10.38 -0.23 -12.18
C ALA A 66 -9.94 0.02 -13.63
N GLY A 67 -9.14 -0.89 -14.19
CA GLY A 67 -8.54 -0.69 -15.51
C GLY A 67 -7.62 0.52 -15.53
N GLN A 68 -7.90 1.45 -16.44
CA GLN A 68 -7.19 2.73 -16.53
C GLN A 68 -7.77 3.82 -15.61
N ARG A 69 -8.92 3.56 -14.97
CA ARG A 69 -9.59 4.55 -14.11
C ARG A 69 -9.03 4.49 -12.69
N ARG A 70 -8.81 5.66 -12.10
CA ARG A 70 -8.44 5.83 -10.69
C ARG A 70 -9.53 6.60 -9.96
N TYR A 71 -9.89 6.11 -8.78
CA TYR A 71 -10.91 6.68 -7.92
C TYR A 71 -10.25 7.22 -6.67
N LEU A 72 -10.19 8.55 -6.54
CA LEU A 72 -9.61 9.19 -5.37
C LEU A 72 -10.51 8.97 -4.15
N LEU A 73 -9.92 8.56 -3.04
CA LEU A 73 -10.64 8.42 -1.77
C LEU A 73 -10.54 9.72 -0.97
N ARG A 74 -11.68 10.18 -0.45
CA ARG A 74 -11.79 11.48 0.24
C ARG A 74 -10.85 11.60 1.43
N ASP A 75 -10.78 10.57 2.27
CA ASP A 75 -9.91 10.59 3.46
C ASP A 75 -8.43 10.55 3.08
N GLY A 76 -8.06 9.72 2.10
CA GLY A 76 -6.70 9.70 1.55
C GLY A 76 -6.28 11.07 1.02
N ALA A 77 -7.14 11.70 0.22
CA ALA A 77 -6.89 13.05 -0.32
C ALA A 77 -6.75 14.11 0.78
N ARG A 78 -7.62 14.08 1.80
CA ARG A 78 -7.58 15.01 2.94
C ARG A 78 -6.28 14.88 3.74
N LEU A 79 -5.82 13.65 3.96
CA LEU A 79 -4.57 13.36 4.65
C LEU A 79 -3.36 13.76 3.81
N ALA A 80 -3.38 13.47 2.51
CA ALA A 80 -2.32 13.87 1.59
C ALA A 80 -2.12 15.38 1.55
N ALA A 81 -3.21 16.16 1.61
CA ALA A 81 -3.14 17.62 1.64
C ALA A 81 -2.42 18.20 2.89
N GLN A 82 -2.15 17.39 3.92
CA GLN A 82 -1.38 17.80 5.10
C GLN A 82 0.14 17.74 4.89
N VAL A 83 0.60 17.11 3.81
CA VAL A 83 2.02 16.87 3.51
C VAL A 83 2.36 17.58 2.20
N ARG A 84 3.35 18.47 2.22
CA ARG A 84 3.74 19.31 1.08
C ARG A 84 5.19 19.12 0.67
N GLN A 85 6.08 18.81 1.62
CA GLN A 85 7.53 18.75 1.41
C GLN A 85 8.01 17.31 1.30
N THR A 86 7.57 16.44 2.21
CA THR A 86 8.02 15.06 2.27
C THR A 86 7.25 14.18 1.27
N PRO A 87 7.93 13.33 0.49
CA PRO A 87 7.27 12.31 -0.34
C PRO A 87 6.29 11.45 0.47
N LEU A 88 5.04 11.36 -0.01
CA LEU A 88 3.97 10.58 0.62
C LEU A 88 3.54 9.41 -0.28
N VAL A 89 3.48 8.21 0.29
CA VAL A 89 3.04 6.99 -0.40
C VAL A 89 2.01 6.21 0.42
N ASP A 90 1.22 5.34 -0.21
CA ASP A 90 0.22 4.49 0.45
C ASP A 90 0.41 2.99 0.14
N GLY A 91 1.51 2.63 -0.54
CA GLY A 91 1.82 1.25 -0.93
C GLY A 91 1.04 0.71 -2.13
N SER A 92 0.13 1.50 -2.73
CA SER A 92 -0.65 1.09 -3.91
C SER A 92 0.22 0.65 -5.09
N GLY A 93 1.33 1.33 -5.33
CA GLY A 93 2.29 0.97 -6.38
C GLY A 93 2.92 -0.40 -6.18
N ILE A 94 3.28 -0.76 -4.94
CA ILE A 94 3.83 -2.09 -4.63
C ILE A 94 2.77 -3.16 -4.88
N LYS A 95 1.53 -2.95 -4.43
CA LYS A 95 0.43 -3.90 -4.69
C LYS A 95 0.22 -4.12 -6.18
N ASP A 96 0.11 -3.04 -6.96
CA ASP A 96 -0.20 -3.13 -8.39
C ASP A 96 0.93 -3.75 -9.22
N THR A 97 2.18 -3.58 -8.81
CA THR A 97 3.34 -4.19 -9.50
C THR A 97 3.59 -5.62 -9.02
N VAL A 98 3.84 -5.81 -7.73
CA VAL A 98 4.30 -7.10 -7.20
C VAL A 98 3.23 -8.17 -7.36
N GLU A 99 1.96 -7.87 -7.05
CA GLU A 99 0.90 -8.87 -7.15
C GLU A 99 0.61 -9.24 -8.61
N ARG A 100 0.73 -8.28 -9.54
CA ARG A 100 0.57 -8.53 -10.98
C ARG A 100 1.67 -9.45 -11.51
N GLU A 101 2.93 -9.22 -11.12
CA GLU A 101 4.07 -10.03 -11.57
C GLU A 101 4.15 -11.39 -10.87
N LEU A 102 3.62 -11.49 -9.65
CA LEU A 102 3.67 -12.72 -8.87
C LEU A 102 2.88 -13.86 -9.52
N VAL A 103 1.71 -13.59 -10.09
CA VAL A 103 0.87 -14.62 -10.71
C VAL A 103 1.58 -15.33 -11.88
N PRO A 104 2.07 -14.64 -12.93
CA PRO A 104 2.77 -15.31 -14.02
C PRO A 104 4.08 -15.98 -13.55
N TYR A 105 4.76 -15.40 -12.54
CA TYR A 105 5.92 -16.03 -11.93
C TYR A 105 5.56 -17.39 -11.30
N LEU A 106 4.50 -17.44 -10.48
CA LEU A 106 4.03 -18.68 -9.87
C LEU A 106 3.51 -19.67 -10.91
N GLN A 107 2.88 -19.19 -11.98
CA GLN A 107 2.37 -20.06 -13.03
C GLN A 107 3.52 -20.75 -13.76
N LYS A 108 4.58 -19.99 -14.07
CA LYS A 108 5.80 -20.52 -14.69
C LYS A 108 6.58 -21.47 -13.77
N LYS A 109 6.66 -21.17 -12.47
CA LYS A 109 7.50 -21.93 -11.53
C LYS A 109 6.81 -23.15 -10.94
N LEU A 110 5.50 -23.05 -10.68
CA LEU A 110 4.74 -24.01 -9.90
C LEU A 110 3.48 -24.53 -10.63
N GLY A 111 3.18 -24.03 -11.83
CA GLY A 111 1.96 -24.38 -12.55
C GLY A 111 0.68 -23.86 -11.87
N TRP A 112 0.79 -22.80 -11.05
CA TRP A 112 -0.31 -22.21 -10.31
C TRP A 112 -0.49 -20.72 -10.65
N PRO A 113 -1.72 -20.21 -10.85
CA PRO A 113 -2.98 -20.94 -10.81
C PRO A 113 -3.22 -21.77 -12.08
N ARG A 114 -4.14 -22.73 -11.99
CA ARG A 114 -4.56 -23.54 -13.14
C ARG A 114 -5.66 -22.82 -13.91
N ARG A 115 -5.68 -22.98 -15.24
CA ARG A 115 -6.76 -22.49 -16.09
C ARG A 115 -8.11 -23.05 -15.62
N GLY A 116 -9.13 -22.21 -15.56
CA GLY A 116 -10.47 -22.56 -15.08
C GLY A 116 -10.64 -22.57 -13.56
N GLN A 117 -9.56 -22.37 -12.78
CA GLN A 117 -9.65 -22.28 -11.33
C GLN A 117 -10.50 -21.07 -10.92
N VAL A 118 -11.43 -21.30 -10.00
CA VAL A 118 -12.31 -20.24 -9.48
C VAL A 118 -11.61 -19.51 -8.35
N VAL A 119 -11.60 -18.18 -8.39
CA VAL A 119 -11.00 -17.32 -7.36
C VAL A 119 -12.03 -16.31 -6.88
N LEU A 120 -12.27 -16.28 -5.57
CA LEU A 120 -13.05 -15.22 -4.92
C LEU A 120 -12.14 -14.02 -4.64
N MET A 121 -12.43 -12.89 -5.28
CA MET A 121 -11.74 -11.62 -5.12
C MET A 121 -12.57 -10.68 -4.25
N VAL A 122 -12.21 -10.56 -2.98
CA VAL A 122 -12.97 -9.74 -2.00
C VAL A 122 -12.98 -8.25 -2.36
N SER A 123 -11.93 -7.75 -3.02
CA SER A 123 -11.89 -6.36 -3.52
C SER A 123 -10.95 -6.24 -4.72
N VAL A 124 -11.52 -6.21 -5.92
CA VAL A 124 -10.76 -5.94 -7.14
C VAL A 124 -10.29 -4.49 -7.21
N LEU A 125 -11.05 -3.55 -6.63
CA LEU A 125 -10.69 -2.13 -6.65
C LEU A 125 -9.40 -1.82 -5.87
N ASP A 126 -9.12 -2.56 -4.78
CA ASP A 126 -7.86 -2.44 -4.02
C ASP A 126 -6.73 -3.30 -4.59
N ARG A 127 -7.07 -4.40 -5.28
CA ARG A 127 -6.14 -5.43 -5.76
C ARG A 127 -6.25 -5.64 -7.27
N TYR A 128 -6.34 -4.55 -8.01
CA TYR A 128 -6.61 -4.60 -9.46
C TYR A 128 -5.51 -5.38 -10.20
N GLY A 129 -4.23 -5.13 -9.91
CA GLY A 129 -3.12 -5.86 -10.53
C GLY A 129 -3.17 -7.38 -10.31
N LEU A 130 -3.59 -7.82 -9.13
CA LEU A 130 -3.79 -9.25 -8.85
C LEU A 130 -4.96 -9.82 -9.66
N ALA A 131 -6.10 -9.12 -9.69
CA ALA A 131 -7.28 -9.56 -10.43
C ALA A 131 -6.98 -9.72 -11.92
N ASP A 132 -6.38 -8.69 -12.52
CA ASP A 132 -5.95 -8.65 -13.92
C ASP A 132 -5.00 -9.82 -14.23
N ALA A 133 -4.00 -10.06 -13.40
CA ALA A 133 -3.05 -11.15 -13.62
C ALA A 133 -3.68 -12.55 -13.47
N LEU A 134 -4.62 -12.73 -12.54
CA LEU A 134 -5.35 -14.00 -12.37
C LEU A 134 -6.30 -14.28 -13.55
N GLU A 135 -6.99 -13.25 -14.05
CA GLU A 135 -7.83 -13.37 -15.25
C GLU A 135 -6.97 -13.76 -16.46
N GLN A 136 -5.83 -13.09 -16.66
CA GLN A 136 -4.88 -13.43 -17.73
C GLN A 136 -4.29 -14.84 -17.59
N ALA A 137 -4.10 -15.32 -16.36
CA ALA A 137 -3.68 -16.70 -16.07
C ALA A 137 -4.80 -17.73 -16.35
N GLY A 138 -6.00 -17.30 -16.73
CA GLY A 138 -7.14 -18.11 -17.12
C GLY A 138 -8.04 -18.52 -15.96
N CYS A 139 -7.97 -17.84 -14.81
CA CYS A 139 -8.88 -18.06 -13.70
C CYS A 139 -10.29 -17.49 -13.99
N ARG A 140 -11.30 -18.06 -13.33
CA ARG A 140 -12.65 -17.49 -13.27
C ARG A 140 -12.79 -16.69 -11.98
N LEU A 141 -12.92 -15.38 -12.10
CA LEU A 141 -13.05 -14.50 -10.93
C LEU A 141 -14.52 -14.40 -10.48
N ILE A 142 -14.72 -14.41 -9.16
CA ILE A 142 -15.93 -13.97 -8.49
C ILE A 142 -15.55 -12.66 -7.79
N ILE A 143 -16.19 -11.55 -8.14
CA ILE A 143 -15.86 -10.18 -7.72
C ILE A 143 -17.05 -9.57 -6.99
#